data_AF-A0A672N4W3-F1
#
_entry.id   AF-A0A672N4W3-F1
#
_cell.length_a   1.000
_cell.length_b   1.000
_cell.length_c   1.000
_cell.angle_alpha   90.00
_cell.angle_beta   90.00
_cell.angle_gamma   90.00
#
_symmetry.space_group_name_H-M   'P 1'
#
loop_
_entity.id
_entity.type
_entity.pdbx_description
1 polymer ?
#
loop_
_entity_poly.entity_id
_entity_poly.type
_entity_poly.pdbx_seq_one_letter_code
_entity_poly.pdbx_strand_id
1 'polypeptide(L)'
;MAEGGCKTEEEEGQAAEEDPQSYHGVGVCKWFNVRMGFGFLSMSTRDGVPLETPVDVFVHQSKLHMEGFRSLKEGEAVEFTFKKSSKGLESLRVTGPGGAHCLGSERRPKGKSVQKRRAKGDRCYNCGGLDHHAKECKLPPQPKRCHFCQSVAHMVANCPAKAQQSSQGSQGKSSGVKEEKVERSHSPTSTGSAD
;
A
#
# COMPACT_ATOMS: atom_id res chain seq x y z
N MET A 1 -6.42 -17.99 -44.70
CA MET A 1 -7.48 -18.60 -43.89
C MET A 1 -6.91 -19.86 -43.28
N ALA A 2 -6.76 -19.90 -41.96
CA ALA A 2 -6.45 -21.09 -41.19
C ALA A 2 -7.08 -20.88 -39.81
N GLU A 3 -7.95 -21.81 -39.43
CA GLU A 3 -8.79 -21.80 -38.25
C GLU A 3 -8.07 -22.42 -37.05
N GLY A 4 -8.58 -22.12 -35.85
CA GLY A 4 -8.72 -23.12 -34.80
C GLY A 4 -7.70 -23.05 -33.65
N GLY A 5 -8.24 -22.96 -32.43
CA GLY A 5 -7.53 -23.41 -31.22
C GLY A 5 -7.69 -22.53 -29.99
N CYS A 6 -8.92 -22.34 -29.48
CA CYS A 6 -9.10 -21.98 -28.08
C CYS A 6 -8.60 -23.13 -27.21
N LYS A 7 -7.51 -22.90 -26.47
CA LYS A 7 -7.02 -23.82 -25.46
C LYS A 7 -7.65 -23.42 -24.11
N THR A 8 -8.68 -24.17 -23.72
CA THR A 8 -9.37 -24.09 -22.42
C THR A 8 -8.84 -25.20 -21.54
N GLU A 9 -7.85 -24.93 -20.69
CA GLU A 9 -7.35 -25.81 -19.63
C GLU A 9 -6.66 -24.83 -18.63
N GLU A 10 -6.86 -24.81 -17.31
CA GLU A 10 -7.10 -25.89 -16.35
C GLU A 10 -7.88 -25.35 -15.14
N GLU A 11 -8.98 -26.02 -14.82
CA GLU A 11 -9.75 -25.88 -13.59
C GLU A 11 -9.03 -26.73 -12.54
N GLU A 12 -8.19 -26.11 -11.70
CA GLU A 12 -7.53 -26.82 -10.61
C GLU A 12 -8.51 -26.93 -9.44
N GLY A 13 -9.21 -28.06 -9.41
CA GLY A 13 -10.08 -28.47 -8.33
C GLY A 13 -9.36 -28.45 -7.00
N GLN A 14 -9.77 -27.54 -6.12
CA GLN A 14 -9.48 -27.64 -4.71
C GLN A 14 -10.42 -28.70 -4.11
N ALA A 15 -9.97 -29.96 -4.15
CA ALA A 15 -10.51 -31.00 -3.31
C ALA A 15 -10.33 -30.57 -1.84
N ALA A 16 -11.41 -30.06 -1.25
CA ALA A 16 -11.52 -29.93 0.18
C ALA A 16 -11.55 -31.34 0.75
N GLU A 17 -10.41 -31.81 1.24
CA GLU A 17 -10.38 -32.84 2.28
C GLU A 17 -11.28 -32.32 3.42
N GLU A 18 -12.53 -32.78 3.44
CA GLU A 18 -13.50 -32.45 4.47
C GLU A 18 -13.05 -33.14 5.76
N ASP A 19 -12.17 -32.47 6.48
CA ASP A 19 -11.85 -32.80 7.86
C ASP A 19 -13.17 -32.76 8.65
N PRO A 20 -13.57 -33.86 9.33
CA PRO A 20 -14.91 -34.04 9.91
C PRO A 20 -15.22 -33.08 11.08
N GLN A 21 -14.39 -32.08 11.33
CA GLN A 21 -14.55 -31.11 12.41
C GLN A 21 -14.36 -29.65 11.96
N SER A 22 -14.76 -29.35 10.71
CA SER A 22 -14.96 -27.98 10.26
C SER A 22 -16.38 -27.49 10.61
N TYR A 23 -16.49 -26.22 10.99
CA TYR A 23 -17.73 -25.54 11.35
C TYR A 23 -17.96 -24.35 10.44
N HIS A 24 -19.21 -23.90 10.30
CA HIS A 24 -19.56 -22.73 9.51
C HIS A 24 -19.79 -21.51 10.41
N GLY A 25 -19.28 -20.35 10.00
CA GLY A 25 -19.40 -19.10 10.73
C GLY A 25 -19.72 -17.93 9.81
N VAL A 26 -20.48 -16.97 10.34
CA VAL A 26 -20.72 -15.67 9.71
C VAL A 26 -20.30 -14.59 10.70
N GLY A 27 -19.71 -13.52 10.17
CA GLY A 27 -19.26 -12.42 10.99
C GLY A 27 -18.70 -11.28 10.17
N VAL A 28 -17.84 -10.49 10.82
CA VAL A 28 -17.17 -9.35 10.20
C VAL A 28 -15.67 -9.42 10.38
N CYS A 29 -14.89 -8.81 9.50
CA CYS A 29 -13.46 -8.65 9.71
C CYS A 29 -13.21 -7.67 10.87
N LYS A 30 -12.62 -8.14 11.96
CA LYS A 30 -12.26 -7.32 13.13
C LYS A 30 -11.08 -6.42 12.82
N TRP A 31 -10.04 -7.00 12.23
CA TRP A 31 -8.89 -6.27 11.71
C TRP A 31 -8.09 -7.19 10.78
N PHE A 32 -7.38 -6.59 9.83
CA PHE A 32 -6.50 -7.32 8.93
C PHE A 32 -5.20 -6.55 8.69
N ASN A 33 -4.06 -7.17 8.99
CA ASN A 33 -2.76 -6.60 8.71
C ASN A 33 -2.36 -6.95 7.27
N VAL A 34 -2.61 -6.00 6.37
CA VAL A 34 -2.34 -6.14 4.94
C VAL A 34 -0.86 -6.42 4.63
N ARG A 35 0.07 -5.92 5.45
CA ARG A 35 1.51 -6.15 5.25
C ARG A 35 1.93 -7.55 5.70
N MET A 36 1.35 -8.06 6.78
CA MET A 36 1.68 -9.40 7.30
C MET A 36 0.82 -10.51 6.70
N GLY A 37 -0.31 -10.17 6.07
CA GLY A 37 -1.20 -11.12 5.41
C GLY A 37 -2.03 -11.95 6.39
N PHE A 38 -2.32 -11.44 7.58
CA PHE A 38 -3.20 -12.13 8.55
C PHE A 38 -4.03 -11.13 9.35
N GLY A 39 -5.08 -11.64 9.97
CA GLY A 39 -6.01 -10.85 10.76
C GLY A 39 -6.88 -11.70 11.67
N PHE A 40 -7.93 -11.09 12.19
CA PHE A 40 -8.99 -11.77 12.93
C PHE A 40 -10.36 -11.36 12.41
N LEU A 41 -11.26 -12.34 12.42
CA LEU A 41 -12.69 -12.18 12.17
C LEU A 41 -13.41 -12.20 13.51
N SER A 42 -14.45 -11.38 13.63
CA SER A 42 -15.38 -11.38 14.74
C SER A 42 -16.63 -12.15 14.31
N MET A 43 -16.75 -13.38 14.79
CA MET A 43 -17.88 -14.27 14.49
C MET A 43 -19.10 -13.87 15.29
N SER A 44 -20.20 -13.57 14.62
CA SER A 44 -21.50 -13.29 15.24
C SER A 44 -22.46 -14.47 15.19
N THR A 45 -22.28 -15.37 14.22
CA THR A 45 -23.17 -16.51 13.99
C THR A 45 -22.34 -17.76 13.76
N ARG A 46 -22.71 -18.87 14.40
CA ARG A 46 -22.11 -20.19 14.21
C ARG A 46 -23.17 -21.20 13.82
N ASP A 47 -22.96 -21.90 12.71
CA ASP A 47 -23.86 -22.95 12.21
C ASP A 47 -25.34 -22.49 12.16
N GLY A 48 -25.56 -21.21 11.80
CA GLY A 48 -26.89 -20.58 11.74
C GLY A 48 -27.43 -20.05 13.09
N VAL A 49 -26.73 -20.29 14.20
CA VAL A 49 -27.13 -19.83 15.54
C VAL A 49 -26.37 -18.54 15.90
N PRO A 50 -27.08 -17.45 16.24
CA PRO A 50 -26.45 -16.23 16.74
C PRO A 50 -25.72 -16.47 18.07
N LEU A 51 -24.52 -15.92 18.21
CA LEU A 51 -23.73 -15.95 19.44
C LEU A 51 -24.02 -14.68 20.25
N GLU A 52 -24.22 -14.83 21.56
CA GLU A 52 -24.33 -13.66 22.46
C GLU A 52 -23.02 -12.87 22.55
N THR A 53 -21.89 -13.58 22.54
CA THR A 53 -20.56 -12.97 22.56
C THR A 53 -19.83 -13.26 21.25
N PRO A 54 -19.35 -12.22 20.56
CA PRO A 54 -18.61 -12.43 19.33
C PRO A 54 -17.28 -13.12 19.62
N VAL A 55 -16.96 -14.15 18.83
CA VAL A 55 -15.74 -14.96 19.02
C VAL A 55 -14.71 -14.59 17.96
N ASP A 56 -13.46 -14.43 18.39
CA ASP A 56 -12.35 -14.12 17.50
C ASP A 56 -11.86 -15.38 16.75
N VAL A 57 -11.81 -15.31 15.42
CA VAL A 57 -11.29 -16.37 14.55
C VAL A 57 -10.09 -15.86 13.78
N PHE A 58 -8.98 -16.59 13.85
CA PHE A 58 -7.77 -16.26 13.11
C PHE A 58 -7.98 -16.47 11.60
N VAL A 59 -7.55 -15.50 10.80
CA VAL A 59 -7.60 -15.57 9.33
C VAL A 59 -6.24 -15.28 8.71
N HIS A 60 -5.86 -16.10 7.73
CA HIS A 60 -4.66 -15.92 6.93
C HIS A 60 -5.02 -15.60 5.47
N GLN A 61 -4.21 -14.78 4.80
CA GLN A 61 -4.46 -14.33 3.43
C GLN A 61 -4.66 -15.48 2.43
N SER A 62 -4.01 -16.63 2.65
CA SER A 62 -4.13 -17.79 1.76
C SER A 62 -5.52 -18.43 1.79
N LYS A 63 -6.33 -18.11 2.79
CA LYS A 63 -7.68 -18.64 2.97
C LYS A 63 -8.77 -17.72 2.42
N LEU A 64 -8.40 -16.51 1.97
CA LEU A 64 -9.32 -15.52 1.42
C LEU A 64 -9.69 -15.86 -0.02
N HIS A 65 -10.98 -16.00 -0.29
CA HIS A 65 -11.54 -16.20 -1.62
C HIS A 65 -11.68 -14.85 -2.34
N MET A 66 -10.65 -14.52 -3.10
CA MET A 66 -10.60 -13.37 -4.00
C MET A 66 -9.48 -13.54 -5.02
N GLU A 67 -9.48 -12.72 -6.05
CA GLU A 67 -8.41 -12.70 -7.05
C GLU A 67 -7.34 -11.66 -6.73
N GLY A 68 -6.11 -11.92 -7.15
CA GLY A 68 -5.00 -10.97 -6.98
C GLY A 68 -4.52 -10.83 -5.54
N PHE A 69 -4.50 -9.60 -5.01
CA PHE A 69 -3.90 -9.30 -3.72
C PHE A 69 -4.88 -9.54 -2.57
N ARG A 70 -4.62 -10.61 -1.80
CA ARG A 70 -5.53 -11.13 -0.77
C ARG A 70 -5.51 -10.29 0.50
N SER A 71 -6.59 -9.57 0.78
CA SER A 71 -6.75 -8.76 2.02
C SER A 71 -8.21 -8.65 2.44
N LEU A 72 -8.50 -8.13 3.63
CA LEU A 72 -9.86 -7.82 4.08
C LEU A 72 -9.96 -6.36 4.51
N LYS A 73 -11.14 -5.76 4.34
CA LYS A 73 -11.46 -4.45 4.93
C LYS A 73 -12.02 -4.64 6.34
N GLU A 74 -11.63 -3.79 7.27
CA GLU A 74 -12.21 -3.77 8.61
C GLU A 74 -13.73 -3.50 8.53
N GLY A 75 -14.52 -4.29 9.25
CA GLY A 75 -15.98 -4.26 9.21
C GLY A 75 -16.62 -4.94 8.00
N GLU A 76 -15.85 -5.55 7.10
CA GLU A 76 -16.38 -6.31 5.96
C GLU A 76 -17.13 -7.56 6.43
N ALA A 77 -18.37 -7.73 5.94
CA ALA A 77 -19.16 -8.93 6.20
C ALA A 77 -18.57 -10.13 5.46
N VAL A 78 -18.38 -11.24 6.18
CA VAL A 78 -17.74 -12.44 5.66
C VAL A 78 -18.44 -13.70 6.15
N GLU A 79 -18.44 -14.70 5.29
CA GLU A 79 -18.83 -16.08 5.58
C GLU A 79 -17.58 -16.94 5.53
N PHE A 80 -17.44 -17.87 6.46
CA PHE A 80 -16.22 -18.65 6.54
C PHE A 80 -16.43 -20.01 7.18
N THR A 81 -15.62 -20.97 6.75
CA THR A 81 -15.46 -22.24 7.46
C THR A 81 -14.26 -22.15 8.39
N PHE A 82 -14.34 -22.71 9.58
CA PHE A 82 -13.28 -22.67 10.58
C PHE A 82 -13.12 -24.01 11.28
N LYS A 83 -11.95 -24.24 11.86
CA LYS A 83 -11.66 -25.41 12.69
C LYS A 83 -11.03 -25.00 14.00
N LYS A 84 -11.07 -25.90 14.98
CA LYS A 84 -10.35 -25.74 16.25
C LYS A 84 -8.90 -26.19 16.05
N SER A 85 -7.96 -25.29 16.26
CA SER A 85 -6.52 -25.52 16.18
C SER A 85 -5.89 -25.38 17.57
N SER A 86 -4.61 -25.72 17.69
CA SER A 86 -3.85 -25.58 18.95
C SER A 86 -3.73 -24.12 19.43
N LYS A 87 -3.87 -23.16 18.50
CA LYS A 87 -3.80 -21.72 18.78
C LYS A 87 -5.17 -21.05 18.96
N GLY A 88 -6.26 -21.80 18.92
CA GLY A 88 -7.62 -21.27 18.93
C GLY A 88 -8.38 -21.59 17.64
N LEU A 89 -9.38 -20.76 17.31
CA LEU A 89 -10.17 -20.94 16.10
C LEU A 89 -9.44 -20.37 14.89
N GLU A 90 -9.37 -21.16 13.81
CA GLU A 90 -8.68 -20.80 12.57
C GLU A 90 -9.60 -20.99 11.36
N SER A 91 -9.66 -20.01 10.48
CA SER A 91 -10.41 -20.07 9.23
C SER A 91 -9.76 -21.03 8.23
N LEU A 92 -10.56 -21.86 7.57
CA LEU A 92 -10.17 -22.72 6.46
C LEU A 92 -10.43 -22.05 5.10
N ARG A 93 -11.57 -21.39 4.96
CA ARG A 93 -11.97 -20.65 3.76
C ARG A 93 -12.81 -19.45 4.18
N VAL A 94 -12.57 -18.29 3.56
CA VAL A 94 -13.30 -17.04 3.85
C VAL A 94 -13.80 -16.45 2.54
N THR A 95 -15.09 -16.18 2.46
CA THR A 95 -15.80 -15.58 1.33
C THR A 95 -16.57 -14.35 1.80
N GLY A 96 -17.03 -13.53 0.85
CA GLY A 96 -18.06 -12.55 1.11
C GLY A 96 -19.43 -13.21 1.34
N PRO A 97 -20.48 -12.42 1.59
CA PRO A 97 -21.84 -12.91 1.77
C PRO A 97 -22.30 -13.69 0.54
N GLY A 98 -22.96 -14.84 0.76
CA GLY A 98 -23.45 -15.70 -0.32
C GLY A 98 -22.33 -16.32 -1.17
N GLY A 99 -21.13 -16.47 -0.63
CA GLY A 99 -19.98 -17.05 -1.34
C GLY A 99 -19.28 -16.10 -2.33
N ALA A 100 -19.61 -14.81 -2.33
CA ALA A 100 -18.97 -13.82 -3.19
C ALA A 100 -17.47 -13.65 -2.91
N HIS A 101 -16.76 -12.98 -3.81
CA HIS A 101 -15.38 -12.57 -3.55
C HIS A 101 -15.34 -11.53 -2.42
N CYS A 102 -14.33 -11.62 -1.56
CA CYS A 102 -14.09 -10.61 -0.54
C CYS A 102 -13.76 -9.24 -1.18
N LEU A 103 -14.13 -8.13 -0.54
CA LEU A 103 -13.91 -6.76 -1.03
C LEU A 103 -12.43 -6.38 -0.95
N GLY A 104 -11.80 -6.67 0.19
CA GLY A 104 -10.40 -6.37 0.44
C GLY A 104 -10.10 -4.92 0.81
N SER A 105 -8.88 -4.68 1.25
CA SER A 105 -8.45 -3.36 1.72
C SER A 105 -8.31 -2.37 0.56
N GLU A 106 -8.92 -1.19 0.71
CA GLU A 106 -8.73 -0.03 -0.19
C GLU A 106 -7.26 0.41 -0.27
N ARG A 107 -6.48 0.07 0.76
CA ARG A 107 -5.06 0.39 0.88
C ARG A 107 -4.26 -0.84 0.44
N ARG A 108 -4.23 -1.12 -0.86
CA ARG A 108 -3.16 -1.97 -1.40
C ARG A 108 -1.85 -1.26 -1.05
N PRO A 109 -0.90 -1.89 -0.32
CA PRO A 109 0.42 -1.31 -0.14
C PRO A 109 0.91 -1.09 -1.56
N LYS A 110 1.03 0.17 -1.96
CA LYS A 110 1.63 0.55 -3.23
C LYS A 110 3.02 -0.05 -3.15
N GLY A 111 3.17 -1.28 -3.67
CA GLY A 111 4.47 -1.87 -3.94
C GLY A 111 5.21 -0.77 -4.64
N LYS A 112 6.27 -0.25 -4.00
CA LYS A 112 6.96 0.98 -4.38
C LYS A 112 6.92 1.03 -5.88
N SER A 113 6.10 1.94 -6.40
CA SER A 113 5.76 1.95 -7.80
C SER A 113 7.06 1.75 -8.55
N VAL A 114 7.20 0.61 -9.23
CA VAL A 114 8.19 0.46 -10.30
C VAL A 114 7.72 1.30 -11.50
N GLN A 115 6.99 2.40 -11.26
CA GLN A 115 7.37 3.67 -11.85
C GLN A 115 8.80 3.97 -11.42
N LYS A 116 9.74 3.25 -12.06
CA LYS A 116 10.99 3.81 -12.53
C LYS A 116 10.61 5.21 -13.00
N ARG A 117 10.78 6.22 -12.14
CA ARG A 117 10.99 7.57 -12.61
C ARG A 117 12.15 7.36 -13.57
N ARG A 118 11.86 7.20 -14.87
CA ARG A 118 12.86 7.25 -15.93
C ARG A 118 13.65 8.47 -15.54
N ALA A 119 14.91 8.25 -15.14
CA ALA A 119 15.71 9.31 -14.57
C ALA A 119 15.59 10.48 -15.55
N LYS A 120 15.23 11.66 -15.03
CA LYS A 120 15.03 12.90 -15.80
C LYS A 120 16.27 13.12 -16.68
N GLY A 121 16.29 12.59 -17.90
CA GLY A 121 17.53 12.43 -18.67
C GLY A 121 17.61 11.27 -19.68
N ASP A 122 16.71 10.29 -19.68
CA ASP A 122 16.71 9.16 -20.66
C ASP A 122 16.09 9.58 -22.02
N ARG A 123 16.54 10.71 -22.56
CA ARG A 123 16.13 11.23 -23.88
C ARG A 123 17.37 11.42 -24.74
N CYS A 124 17.25 11.16 -26.03
CA CYS A 124 18.30 11.45 -26.99
C CYS A 124 18.75 12.92 -26.88
N TYR A 125 20.04 13.16 -26.59
CA TYR A 125 20.59 14.51 -26.47
C TYR A 125 20.65 15.29 -27.80
N ASN A 126 20.44 14.60 -28.93
CA ASN A 126 20.41 15.21 -30.25
C ASN A 126 18.98 15.63 -30.66
N CYS A 127 18.01 14.70 -30.59
CA CYS A 127 16.64 14.95 -31.09
C CYS A 127 15.55 14.95 -30.02
N GLY A 128 15.82 14.48 -28.81
CA GLY A 128 14.84 14.34 -27.72
C GLY A 128 13.98 13.07 -27.75
N GLY A 129 14.20 12.17 -28.72
CA GLY A 129 13.50 10.89 -28.82
C GLY A 129 13.71 9.99 -27.59
N LEU A 130 12.72 9.13 -27.31
CA LEU A 130 12.69 8.26 -26.13
C LEU A 130 13.28 6.86 -26.39
N ASP A 131 13.44 6.48 -27.65
CA ASP A 131 13.76 5.11 -28.06
C ASP A 131 15.24 4.89 -28.44
N HIS A 132 16.09 5.90 -28.27
CA HIS A 132 17.52 5.81 -28.57
C HIS A 132 18.33 6.88 -27.83
N HIS A 133 19.64 6.65 -27.71
CA HIS A 133 20.61 7.65 -27.21
C HIS A 133 21.24 8.43 -28.37
N ALA A 134 21.87 9.58 -28.08
CA ALA A 134 22.45 10.46 -29.11
C ALA A 134 23.48 9.78 -30.04
N LYS A 135 24.14 8.71 -29.56
CA LYS A 135 25.09 7.89 -30.33
C LYS A 135 24.41 7.09 -31.44
N GLU A 136 23.11 6.82 -31.31
CA GLU A 136 22.29 6.01 -32.22
C GLU A 136 21.28 6.89 -32.98
N CYS A 137 21.39 8.21 -32.85
CA CYS A 137 20.46 9.15 -33.48
C CYS A 137 20.75 9.25 -34.98
N LYS A 138 19.73 8.95 -35.80
CA LYS A 138 19.81 9.00 -37.27
C LYS A 138 19.76 10.41 -37.84
N LEU A 139 19.47 11.42 -37.02
CA LEU A 139 19.46 12.82 -37.45
C LEU A 139 20.88 13.39 -37.42
N PRO A 140 21.21 14.33 -38.33
CA PRO A 140 22.47 15.04 -38.25
C PRO A 140 22.59 15.78 -36.91
N PRO A 141 23.81 16.11 -36.46
CA PRO A 141 24.03 16.84 -35.21
C PRO A 141 23.21 18.13 -35.16
N GLN A 142 22.28 18.20 -34.21
CA GLN A 142 21.41 19.35 -33.97
C GLN A 142 22.06 20.30 -32.96
N PRO A 143 21.73 21.60 -32.99
CA PRO A 143 22.22 22.55 -32.01
C PRO A 143 21.81 22.11 -30.60
N LYS A 144 22.74 22.24 -29.64
CA LYS A 144 22.51 21.80 -28.26
C LYS A 144 21.35 22.57 -27.65
N ARG A 145 20.47 21.83 -26.96
CA ARG A 145 19.27 22.37 -26.32
C ARG A 145 19.42 22.34 -24.81
N CYS A 146 18.82 23.31 -24.14
CA CYS A 146 18.63 23.27 -22.70
C CYS A 146 17.92 21.99 -22.28
N HIS A 147 18.54 21.15 -21.46
CA HIS A 147 17.93 19.89 -21.00
C HIS A 147 16.66 20.07 -20.13
N PHE A 148 16.38 21.31 -19.72
CA PHE A 148 15.24 21.66 -18.89
C PHE A 148 14.07 22.19 -19.73
N CYS A 149 14.23 23.32 -20.43
CA CYS A 149 13.16 23.95 -21.23
C CYS A 149 13.24 23.69 -22.73
N GLN A 150 14.28 22.97 -23.20
CA GLN A 150 14.50 22.61 -24.60
C GLN A 150 14.76 23.80 -25.55
N SER A 151 15.07 24.99 -25.02
CA SER A 151 15.54 26.14 -25.80
C SER A 151 16.90 25.88 -26.45
N VAL A 152 17.11 26.39 -27.68
CA VAL A 152 18.41 26.38 -28.37
C VAL A 152 19.29 27.58 -28.03
N ALA A 153 18.73 28.62 -27.39
CA ALA A 153 19.43 29.87 -27.13
C ALA A 153 20.36 29.81 -25.90
N HIS A 154 20.14 28.87 -24.99
CA HIS A 154 20.93 28.73 -23.77
C HIS A 154 21.02 27.26 -23.34
N MET A 155 22.01 26.95 -22.50
CA MET A 155 22.13 25.65 -21.83
C MET A 155 21.47 25.69 -20.45
N VAL A 156 21.31 24.53 -19.80
CA VAL A 156 20.61 24.37 -18.52
C VAL A 156 21.16 25.27 -17.39
N ALA A 157 22.44 25.65 -17.47
CA ALA A 157 23.10 26.53 -16.52
C ALA A 157 22.52 27.95 -16.52
N ASN A 158 22.10 28.45 -17.68
CA ASN A 158 21.57 29.81 -17.86
C ASN A 158 20.07 29.77 -18.19
N CYS A 159 19.37 28.73 -17.73
CA CYS A 159 17.96 28.56 -18.06
C CYS A 159 17.06 29.41 -17.15
N PRO A 160 16.36 30.43 -17.69
CA PRO A 160 15.53 31.32 -16.88
C PRO A 160 14.40 30.56 -16.18
N ALA A 161 13.80 29.59 -16.90
CA ALA A 161 12.74 28.74 -16.36
C ALA A 161 13.21 27.83 -15.21
N LYS A 162 14.51 27.46 -15.19
CA LYS A 162 15.08 26.67 -14.08
C LYS A 162 15.38 27.54 -12.86
N ALA A 163 15.87 28.76 -13.07
CA ALA A 163 16.11 29.73 -12.01
C ALA A 163 14.81 30.12 -11.28
N GLN A 164 13.69 30.17 -12.00
CA GLN A 164 12.37 30.45 -11.43
C GLN A 164 11.77 29.27 -10.64
N GLN A 165 12.18 28.02 -10.88
CA GLN A 165 11.70 26.86 -10.12
C GLN A 165 12.48 26.61 -8.82
N SER A 166 13.73 27.09 -8.71
CA SER A 166 14.53 26.95 -7.48
C SER A 166 14.02 27.76 -6.29
N SER A 167 13.11 28.72 -6.51
CA SER A 167 12.52 29.55 -5.45
C SER A 167 11.23 28.99 -4.83
N GLN A 168 10.66 27.90 -5.36
CA GLN A 168 9.43 27.27 -4.82
C GLN A 168 9.66 25.92 -4.14
N GLY A 169 10.90 25.61 -3.75
CA GLY A 169 11.30 24.29 -3.22
C GLY A 169 11.93 24.29 -1.83
N SER A 170 11.55 25.21 -0.93
CA SER A 170 12.06 25.26 0.45
C SER A 170 10.95 25.59 1.46
N GLN A 171 10.00 24.67 1.67
CA GLN A 171 9.30 24.57 2.95
C GLN A 171 9.38 23.11 3.40
N GLY A 172 10.29 22.85 4.35
CA GLY A 172 10.49 21.51 4.90
C GLY A 172 11.88 21.29 5.48
N LYS A 173 12.34 22.19 6.36
CA LYS A 173 13.44 21.93 7.31
C LYS A 173 13.56 23.09 8.31
N SER A 174 12.77 23.04 9.39
CA SER A 174 13.07 23.80 10.61
C SER A 174 13.89 22.91 11.53
N SER A 175 15.16 23.28 11.61
CA SER A 175 16.20 22.71 12.47
C SER A 175 15.81 22.78 13.95
N GLY A 176 16.27 21.78 14.70
CA GLY A 176 16.09 21.65 16.13
C GLY A 176 16.47 22.89 16.94
N VAL A 177 15.56 23.26 17.83
CA VAL A 177 15.80 24.13 18.99
C VAL A 177 16.79 23.41 19.91
N LYS A 178 17.87 24.10 20.24
CA LYS A 178 18.77 23.70 21.33
C LYS A 178 18.04 23.96 22.65
N GLU A 179 17.78 22.89 23.39
CA GLU A 179 17.36 22.92 24.78
C GLU A 179 18.51 23.50 25.64
N GLU A 180 18.27 24.67 26.22
CA GLU A 180 19.08 25.18 27.33
C GLU A 180 18.52 24.67 28.66
N LYS A 181 19.44 24.12 29.45
CA LYS A 181 19.21 23.41 30.70
C LYS A 181 18.86 24.39 31.82
N VAL A 182 17.74 24.07 32.46
CA VAL A 182 17.27 24.51 33.77
C VAL A 182 18.37 24.68 34.82
N GLU A 183 18.41 25.84 35.47
CA GLU A 183 18.70 25.94 36.90
C GLU A 183 17.64 26.77 37.63
N ARG A 184 17.23 26.21 38.77
CA ARG A 184 16.23 26.69 39.72
C ARG A 184 16.88 27.68 40.69
N SER A 185 16.16 28.71 41.10
CA SER A 185 16.21 29.35 42.44
C SER A 185 15.07 30.38 42.52
N HIS A 186 13.89 29.99 43.02
CA HIS A 186 13.43 30.07 44.41
C HIS A 186 12.90 31.47 44.79
N SER A 187 11.65 31.45 45.24
CA SER A 187 10.71 32.53 45.56
C SER A 187 11.21 33.53 46.62
N PRO A 188 10.79 34.80 46.59
CA PRO A 188 10.89 35.67 47.75
C PRO A 188 9.69 35.48 48.69
N THR A 189 9.98 35.01 49.90
CA THR A 189 9.06 35.06 51.04
C THR A 189 9.11 36.43 51.73
N SER A 190 7.93 36.86 52.15
CA SER A 190 7.57 37.99 53.00
C SER A 190 8.33 38.10 54.34
N THR A 191 8.71 39.32 54.72
CA THR A 191 8.80 39.87 56.10
C THR A 191 8.75 41.41 55.98
N GLY A 192 7.72 42.12 56.50
CA GLY A 192 7.66 42.80 57.81
C GLY A 192 8.33 44.19 57.76
N SER A 193 7.87 45.32 58.32
CA SER A 193 6.85 45.70 59.29
C SER A 193 6.75 47.25 59.31
N ALA A 194 5.72 47.78 59.99
CA ALA A 194 5.44 49.20 60.30
C ALA A 194 6.61 49.98 60.94
N ASP A 195 6.83 51.24 60.56
CA ASP A 195 6.34 52.51 61.15
C ASP A 195 6.84 53.68 60.26
#